data_AF-A0A533S188-F1
#
_entry.id   AF-A0A533S188-F1
#
_cell.length_a   1.000
_cell.length_b   1.000
_cell.length_c   1.000
_cell.angle_alpha   90.00
_cell.angle_beta   90.00
_cell.angle_gamma   90.00
#
_symmetry.space_group_name_H-M   'P 1'
#
loop_
_entity.id
_entity.type
_entity.pdbx_description
1 polymer ?
#
loop_
_entity_poly.entity_id
_entity_poly.type
_entity_poly.pdbx_seq_one_letter_code
_entity_poly.pdbx_strand_id
1 'polypeptide(L)'
;MKKDAMIEIDGHNLSLEEVVRVARDGEPVTISASGRENIARSRRWLETILATDRPVYGINTGFGIFADKRIPSKDSAKLSRNLILSHAVGTGDPLPEEVVRAAMLVRANTLTKGHSGVRFEVVNTLVEMLNKGVTPVVPSQGSLGSSGDLGPLSHMALVFTTDQDDREEDSGRATYQSELLTGKEAMRKAGIPSIILGPKEGLAVNNGATFSAAIAAIVLWDAEYILDVAEKALSLSLEAMLGCISAFDARLHHARGQVGQIKVADNVRALI
;
A
#
# COMPACT_ATOMS: atom_id res chain seq x y z
N MET A 1 14.72 -12.67 24.05
CA MET A 1 15.11 -12.20 22.69
C MET A 1 14.08 -12.76 21.72
N LYS A 2 13.08 -11.97 21.33
CA LYS A 2 12.21 -12.35 20.21
C LYS A 2 13.14 -12.40 18.99
N LYS A 3 13.16 -13.54 18.28
CA LYS A 3 13.78 -13.67 16.95
C LYS A 3 13.41 -12.41 16.17
N ASP A 4 14.39 -11.71 15.60
CA ASP A 4 14.18 -10.54 14.75
C ASP A 4 13.06 -10.85 13.76
N ALA A 5 11.85 -10.40 14.11
CA ALA A 5 10.67 -10.75 13.35
C ALA A 5 10.72 -9.86 12.12
N MET A 6 10.75 -10.51 10.97
CA MET A 6 10.88 -9.86 9.68
C MET A 6 9.70 -10.35 8.86
N ILE A 7 8.89 -9.42 8.38
CA ILE A 7 7.73 -9.74 7.56
C ILE A 7 8.21 -10.09 6.17
N GLU A 8 7.91 -11.30 5.71
CA GLU A 8 8.26 -11.75 4.37
C GLU A 8 7.05 -11.61 3.44
N ILE A 9 7.17 -10.80 2.39
CA ILE A 9 6.11 -10.64 1.38
C ILE A 9 6.28 -11.63 0.21
N ASP A 10 5.17 -12.22 -0.21
CA ASP A 10 5.10 -13.23 -1.28
C ASP A 10 4.06 -12.92 -2.37
N GLY A 11 3.27 -11.86 -2.18
CA GLY A 11 2.19 -11.43 -3.06
C GLY A 11 0.80 -11.99 -2.74
N HIS A 12 0.65 -12.79 -1.68
CA HIS A 12 -0.58 -13.53 -1.40
C HIS A 12 -1.02 -13.53 0.07
N ASN A 13 -0.09 -13.65 1.02
CA ASN A 13 -0.43 -14.04 2.40
C ASN A 13 -0.25 -12.93 3.44
N LEU A 14 -0.14 -11.67 3.00
CA LEU A 14 0.02 -10.54 3.91
C LEU A 14 -1.25 -10.30 4.75
N SER A 15 -1.12 -10.41 6.07
CA SER A 15 -2.22 -10.25 7.03
C SER A 15 -2.38 -8.81 7.53
N LEU A 16 -3.53 -8.51 8.17
CA LEU A 16 -3.78 -7.20 8.80
C LEU A 16 -2.77 -6.88 9.91
N GLU A 17 -2.46 -7.87 10.74
CA GLU A 17 -1.48 -7.74 11.83
C GLU A 17 -0.11 -7.33 11.29
N GLU A 18 0.37 -8.00 10.24
CA GLU A 18 1.66 -7.71 9.63
C GLU A 18 1.70 -6.32 8.99
N VAL A 19 0.60 -5.88 8.36
CA VAL A 19 0.48 -4.51 7.85
C VAL A 19 0.66 -3.50 8.97
N VAL A 20 -0.01 -3.72 10.11
CA VAL A 20 0.03 -2.81 11.25
C VAL A 20 1.42 -2.81 11.91
N ARG A 21 2.05 -3.98 12.08
CA ARG A 21 3.41 -4.09 12.64
C ARG A 21 4.45 -3.36 11.79
N VAL A 22 4.35 -3.43 10.47
CA VAL A 22 5.23 -2.65 9.59
C VAL A 22 4.89 -1.15 9.65
N ALA A 23 3.60 -0.82 9.58
CA ALA A 23 3.13 0.57 9.51
C ALA A 23 3.42 1.37 10.79
N ARG A 24 3.14 0.80 11.96
CA ARG A 24 3.23 1.44 13.28
C ARG A 24 4.50 1.10 14.04
N ASP A 25 4.88 -0.18 14.06
CA ASP A 25 5.98 -0.66 14.90
C ASP A 25 7.33 -0.67 14.17
N GLY A 26 7.33 -0.37 12.87
CA GLY A 26 8.56 -0.27 12.08
C GLY A 26 9.19 -1.62 11.76
N GLU A 27 8.42 -2.71 11.73
CA GLU A 27 8.96 -4.03 11.52
C GLU A 27 9.63 -4.18 10.13
N PRO A 28 10.85 -4.77 10.05
CA PRO A 28 11.53 -4.95 8.77
C PRO A 28 10.80 -5.90 7.82
N VAL A 29 10.93 -5.63 6.52
CA VAL A 29 10.29 -6.36 5.44
C VAL A 29 11.34 -6.98 4.52
N THR A 30 11.09 -8.21 4.05
CA THR A 30 11.85 -8.83 2.96
C THR A 30 10.96 -9.44 1.91
N ILE A 31 11.53 -9.68 0.73
CA ILE A 31 10.84 -10.31 -0.40
C ILE A 31 11.26 -11.78 -0.46
N SER A 32 10.26 -12.68 -0.36
CA SER A 32 10.43 -14.13 -0.46
C SER A 32 11.13 -14.57 -1.75
N ALA A 33 11.73 -15.76 -1.73
CA ALA A 33 12.33 -16.36 -2.91
C ALA A 33 11.30 -16.57 -4.04
N SER A 34 10.11 -17.06 -3.71
CA SER A 34 9.00 -17.23 -4.65
C SER A 34 8.54 -15.89 -5.25
N GLY A 35 8.46 -14.84 -4.42
CA GLY A 35 8.16 -13.48 -4.86
C GLY A 35 9.18 -12.95 -5.87
N ARG A 36 10.48 -13.15 -5.62
CA ARG A 36 11.56 -12.77 -6.55
C ARG A 36 11.42 -13.50 -7.89
N GLU A 37 11.13 -14.80 -7.87
CA GLU A 37 10.90 -15.58 -9.07
C GLU A 37 9.67 -15.12 -9.86
N ASN A 38 8.58 -14.77 -9.16
CA ASN A 38 7.35 -14.26 -9.75
C ASN A 38 7.58 -12.93 -10.46
N ILE A 39 8.29 -12.00 -9.83
CA ILE A 39 8.68 -10.71 -10.43
C ILE A 39 9.51 -10.96 -11.70
N ALA A 40 10.56 -11.79 -11.60
CA ALA A 40 11.45 -12.09 -12.73
C ALA A 40 10.70 -12.75 -13.90
N ARG A 41 9.77 -13.67 -13.62
CA ARG A 41 8.92 -14.30 -14.63
C ARG A 41 8.03 -13.28 -15.33
N SER A 42 7.37 -12.40 -14.57
CA SER A 42 6.54 -11.31 -15.08
C SER A 42 7.32 -10.40 -16.01
N ARG A 43 8.56 -10.07 -15.62
CA ARG A 43 9.43 -9.20 -16.37
C ARG A 43 9.83 -9.79 -17.72
N ARG A 44 10.22 -11.07 -17.76
CA ARG A 44 10.53 -11.78 -19.03
C ARG A 44 9.33 -11.80 -19.99
N TRP A 45 8.12 -11.93 -19.46
CA TRP A 45 6.90 -11.85 -20.26
C TRP A 45 6.71 -10.46 -20.87
N LEU A 46 6.91 -9.41 -20.08
CA LEU A 46 6.86 -8.04 -20.57
C LEU A 46 7.90 -7.78 -21.67
N GLU A 47 9.13 -8.28 -21.50
CA GLU A 47 10.20 -8.17 -22.51
C GLU A 47 9.84 -8.89 -23.81
N THR A 48 9.20 -10.05 -23.72
CA THR A 48 8.70 -10.77 -24.90
C THR A 48 7.64 -9.95 -25.64
N ILE A 49 6.73 -9.28 -24.92
CA ILE A 49 5.70 -8.41 -25.52
C ILE A 49 6.34 -7.19 -26.18
N LEU A 50 7.32 -6.56 -25.51
CA LEU A 50 8.05 -5.40 -26.02
C LEU A 50 8.86 -5.72 -27.29
N ALA A 51 9.27 -6.97 -27.48
CA ALA A 51 9.92 -7.43 -28.71
C ALA A 51 8.94 -7.59 -29.89
N THR A 52 7.63 -7.45 -29.66
CA THR A 52 6.60 -7.52 -30.72
C THR A 52 6.09 -6.14 -31.12
N ASP A 53 5.61 -6.01 -32.35
CA ASP A 53 4.97 -4.78 -32.88
C ASP A 53 3.49 -4.62 -32.50
N ARG A 54 2.97 -5.47 -31.59
CA ARG A 54 1.57 -5.43 -31.16
C ARG A 54 1.34 -4.26 -30.19
N PRO A 55 0.30 -3.42 -30.41
CA PRO A 55 -0.04 -2.37 -29.46
C PRO A 55 -0.62 -3.01 -28.19
N VAL A 56 -0.06 -2.66 -27.03
CA VAL A 56 -0.52 -3.11 -25.71
C VAL A 56 -0.58 -1.92 -24.78
N TYR A 57 -1.76 -1.73 -24.17
CA TYR A 57 -2.09 -0.60 -23.32
C TYR A 57 -1.05 -0.35 -22.22
N GLY A 58 -0.55 0.89 -22.14
CA GLY A 58 0.40 1.33 -21.12
C GLY A 58 1.80 0.69 -21.21
N ILE A 59 2.08 -0.09 -22.25
CA ILE A 59 3.39 -0.68 -22.54
C ILE A 59 4.05 0.08 -23.69
N ASN A 60 3.39 0.10 -24.85
CA ASN A 60 3.83 0.81 -26.05
C ASN A 60 2.71 1.71 -26.64
N THR A 61 1.67 1.99 -25.84
CA THR A 61 0.66 3.01 -26.13
C THR A 61 0.52 4.00 -24.98
N GLY A 62 -0.15 5.12 -25.22
CA GLY A 62 -0.48 6.12 -24.18
C GLY A 62 -1.52 5.64 -23.17
N PHE A 63 -1.95 6.54 -22.27
CA PHE A 63 -2.90 6.24 -21.20
C PHE A 63 -4.22 7.01 -21.39
N GLY A 64 -5.32 6.49 -20.84
CA GLY A 64 -6.63 7.15 -20.88
C GLY A 64 -7.08 7.46 -22.31
N ILE A 65 -7.39 8.73 -22.58
CA ILE A 65 -7.82 9.19 -23.91
C ILE A 65 -6.75 9.01 -25.01
N PHE A 66 -5.49 8.77 -24.65
CA PHE A 66 -4.38 8.54 -25.58
C PHE A 66 -4.03 7.06 -25.74
N ALA A 67 -4.91 6.15 -25.32
CA ALA A 67 -4.70 4.70 -25.41
C ALA A 67 -4.45 4.20 -26.85
N ASP A 68 -4.89 4.94 -27.86
CA ASP A 68 -4.74 4.66 -29.29
C ASP A 68 -3.39 5.13 -29.87
N LYS A 69 -2.64 5.97 -29.15
CA LYS A 69 -1.35 6.52 -29.62
C LYS A 69 -0.21 5.56 -29.32
N ARG A 70 0.48 5.10 -30.37
CA ARG A 70 1.73 4.33 -30.22
C ARG A 70 2.86 5.21 -29.68
N ILE A 71 3.68 4.62 -28.82
CA ILE A 71 4.80 5.28 -28.15
C ILE A 71 6.09 4.54 -28.53
N PRO A 72 7.09 5.22 -29.11
CA PRO A 72 8.39 4.62 -29.37
C PRO A 72 9.05 4.11 -28.08
N SER A 73 9.73 2.96 -28.13
CA SER A 73 10.37 2.38 -26.93
C SER A 73 11.39 3.31 -26.26
N LYS A 74 12.03 4.21 -27.02
CA LYS A 74 12.96 5.21 -26.48
C LYS A 74 12.29 6.25 -25.57
N ASP A 75 10.98 6.46 -25.75
CA ASP A 75 10.21 7.45 -25.01
C ASP A 75 9.46 6.84 -23.82
N SER A 76 9.49 5.51 -23.65
CA SER A 76 8.75 4.79 -22.60
C SER A 76 9.14 5.22 -21.19
N ALA A 77 10.42 5.49 -20.94
CA ALA A 77 10.88 5.97 -19.63
C ALA A 77 10.32 7.36 -19.31
N LYS A 78 10.40 8.27 -20.28
CA LYS A 78 9.83 9.62 -20.19
C LYS A 78 8.31 9.57 -20.01
N LEU A 79 7.62 8.69 -20.72
CA LEU A 79 6.19 8.49 -20.56
C LEU A 79 5.83 8.01 -19.15
N SER A 80 6.55 7.01 -18.62
CA SER A 80 6.34 6.52 -17.26
C SER A 80 6.54 7.61 -16.23
N ARG A 81 7.59 8.44 -16.36
CA ARG A 81 7.81 9.59 -15.46
C ARG A 81 6.71 10.64 -15.58
N ASN A 82 6.35 11.03 -16.81
CA ASN A 82 5.28 12.01 -17.07
C ASN A 82 3.94 11.56 -16.49
N LEU A 83 3.65 10.24 -16.49
CA LEU A 83 2.46 9.71 -15.85
C LEU A 83 2.45 10.02 -14.35
N ILE A 84 3.57 9.82 -13.65
CA ILE A 84 3.68 10.16 -12.22
C ILE A 84 3.47 11.65 -12.00
N LEU A 85 4.20 12.50 -12.72
CA LEU A 85 4.14 13.95 -12.57
C LEU A 85 2.72 14.49 -12.83
N SER A 86 2.08 14.06 -13.92
CA SER A 86 0.74 14.51 -14.30
C SER A 86 -0.37 14.06 -13.34
N HIS A 87 -0.16 13.00 -12.57
CA HIS A 87 -1.16 12.45 -11.66
C HIS A 87 -0.89 12.79 -10.20
N ALA A 88 0.25 13.38 -9.85
CA ALA A 88 0.55 13.89 -8.51
C ALA A 88 -0.22 15.19 -8.18
N VAL A 89 -1.54 15.13 -8.29
CA VAL A 89 -2.46 16.28 -8.17
C VAL A 89 -3.20 16.35 -6.83
N GLY A 90 -2.82 15.50 -5.87
CA GLY A 90 -3.43 15.47 -4.54
C GLY A 90 -3.22 16.77 -3.74
N THR A 91 -4.18 17.09 -2.88
CA THR A 91 -4.22 18.31 -2.03
C THR A 91 -4.66 17.98 -0.60
N GLY A 92 -4.76 19.02 0.24
CA GLY A 92 -5.17 18.89 1.64
C GLY A 92 -4.04 18.47 2.57
N ASP A 93 -4.39 18.22 3.83
CA ASP A 93 -3.43 17.81 4.84
C ASP A 93 -2.80 16.45 4.47
N PRO A 94 -1.52 16.21 4.82
CA PRO A 94 -0.89 14.92 4.61
C PRO A 94 -1.65 13.77 5.30
N LEU A 95 -1.67 12.61 4.64
CA LEU A 95 -2.09 11.36 5.26
C LEU A 95 -1.16 11.01 6.44
N PRO A 96 -1.69 10.35 7.49
CA PRO A 96 -0.85 9.83 8.58
C PRO A 96 0.27 8.92 8.05
N GLU A 97 1.45 8.99 8.67
CA GLU A 97 2.62 8.21 8.23
C GLU A 97 2.35 6.70 8.21
N GLU A 98 1.59 6.19 9.18
CA GLU A 98 1.18 4.78 9.22
C GLU A 98 0.40 4.36 7.97
N VAL A 99 -0.47 5.23 7.43
CA VAL A 99 -1.25 4.95 6.22
C VAL A 99 -0.33 4.89 5.01
N VAL A 100 0.64 5.81 4.91
CA VAL A 100 1.60 5.82 3.80
C VAL A 100 2.50 4.59 3.85
N ARG A 101 3.01 4.23 5.04
CA ARG A 101 3.83 3.01 5.23
C ARG A 101 3.04 1.74 4.91
N ALA A 102 1.80 1.63 5.38
CA ALA A 102 0.91 0.53 5.01
C ALA A 102 0.69 0.48 3.48
N ALA A 103 0.48 1.62 2.81
CA ALA A 103 0.32 1.68 1.36
C ALA A 103 1.58 1.24 0.62
N MET A 104 2.78 1.65 1.07
CA MET A 104 4.05 1.19 0.52
C MET A 104 4.18 -0.34 0.60
N LEU A 105 3.84 -0.94 1.75
CA LEU A 105 3.89 -2.38 1.94
C LEU A 105 2.87 -3.11 1.06
N VAL A 106 1.62 -2.65 1.04
CA VAL A 106 0.56 -3.22 0.19
C VAL A 106 0.96 -3.15 -1.28
N ARG A 107 1.59 -2.05 -1.72
CA ARG A 107 2.09 -1.92 -3.09
C ARG A 107 3.22 -2.90 -3.36
N ALA A 108 4.21 -2.97 -2.49
CA ALA A 108 5.34 -3.89 -2.63
C ALA A 108 4.85 -5.34 -2.73
N ASN A 109 3.93 -5.75 -1.85
CA ASN A 109 3.33 -7.08 -1.88
C ASN A 109 2.54 -7.33 -3.19
N THR A 110 1.72 -6.36 -3.62
CA THR A 110 0.97 -6.45 -4.89
C THR A 110 1.89 -6.65 -6.09
N LEU A 111 3.02 -5.94 -6.15
CA LEU A 111 4.01 -6.08 -7.23
C LEU A 111 4.76 -7.42 -7.16
N THR A 112 4.99 -7.92 -5.94
CA THR A 112 5.64 -9.22 -5.67
C THR A 112 4.84 -10.40 -6.25
N LYS A 113 3.53 -10.26 -6.40
CA LYS A 113 2.66 -11.26 -7.05
C LYS A 113 3.06 -11.58 -8.50
N GLY A 114 3.80 -10.70 -9.18
CA GLY A 114 4.39 -11.02 -10.49
C GLY A 114 3.43 -10.91 -11.68
N HIS A 115 2.49 -9.96 -11.66
CA HIS A 115 1.62 -9.67 -12.82
C HIS A 115 1.83 -8.27 -13.43
N SER A 116 2.68 -7.45 -12.80
CA SER A 116 2.88 -6.06 -13.20
C SER A 116 4.00 -5.86 -14.22
N GLY A 117 4.91 -6.83 -14.40
CA GLY A 117 6.04 -6.73 -15.34
C GLY A 117 7.13 -5.72 -14.92
N VAL A 118 7.10 -5.26 -13.68
CA VAL A 118 8.13 -4.37 -13.13
C VAL A 118 9.46 -5.09 -12.95
N ARG A 119 10.55 -4.34 -12.93
CA ARG A 119 11.85 -4.88 -12.50
C ARG A 119 11.87 -5.06 -10.98
N PHE A 120 12.78 -5.91 -10.50
CA PHE A 120 12.94 -6.22 -9.08
C PHE A 120 13.28 -4.97 -8.26
N GLU A 121 14.10 -4.08 -8.83
CA GLU A 121 14.56 -2.84 -8.21
C GLU A 121 13.39 -1.95 -7.78
N VAL A 122 12.29 -1.91 -8.53
CA VAL A 122 11.10 -1.12 -8.17
C VAL A 122 10.48 -1.62 -6.87
N VAL A 123 10.32 -2.93 -6.74
CA VAL A 123 9.75 -3.54 -5.53
C VAL A 123 10.73 -3.42 -4.36
N ASN A 124 12.01 -3.67 -4.62
CA ASN A 124 13.06 -3.61 -3.61
C ASN A 124 13.23 -2.20 -3.06
N THR A 125 13.11 -1.15 -3.87
CA THR A 125 13.22 0.23 -3.39
C THR A 125 12.09 0.59 -2.42
N LEU A 126 10.84 0.14 -2.65
CA LEU A 126 9.75 0.32 -1.68
C LEU A 126 10.07 -0.36 -0.35
N VAL A 127 10.62 -1.58 -0.40
CA VAL A 127 11.04 -2.33 0.80
C VAL A 127 12.20 -1.64 1.52
N GLU A 128 13.20 -1.15 0.79
CA GLU A 128 14.32 -0.39 1.36
C GLU A 128 13.85 0.91 2.02
N MET A 129 12.92 1.62 1.40
CA MET A 129 12.33 2.84 1.99
C MET A 129 11.60 2.52 3.29
N LEU A 130 10.80 1.44 3.33
CA LEU A 130 10.12 0.99 4.55
C LEU A 130 11.13 0.68 5.67
N ASN A 131 12.14 -0.12 5.35
CA ASN A 131 13.16 -0.60 6.29
C ASN A 131 14.06 0.52 6.81
N LYS A 132 14.36 1.51 5.98
CA LYS A 132 15.21 2.65 6.34
C LYS A 132 14.40 3.84 6.88
N GLY A 133 13.07 3.79 6.85
CA GLY A 133 12.21 4.83 7.39
C GLY A 133 12.10 6.09 6.53
N VAL A 134 12.16 5.96 5.20
CA VAL A 134 11.81 7.04 4.26
C VAL A 134 10.31 6.96 3.97
N THR A 135 9.53 7.90 4.49
CA THR A 135 8.07 7.93 4.33
C THR A 135 7.66 9.12 3.48
N PRO A 136 7.09 8.93 2.27
CA PRO A 136 6.59 10.02 1.44
C PRO A 136 5.52 10.86 2.14
N VAL A 137 5.50 12.17 1.87
CA VAL A 137 4.40 13.05 2.27
C VAL A 137 3.33 13.01 1.19
N VAL A 138 2.19 12.41 1.52
CA VAL A 138 1.12 12.18 0.56
C VAL A 138 -0.12 12.98 0.98
N PRO A 139 -0.60 13.94 0.17
CA PRO A 139 -1.84 14.67 0.47
C PRO A 139 -3.07 13.75 0.51
N SER A 140 -4.02 14.05 1.39
CA SER A 140 -5.19 13.19 1.68
C SER A 140 -6.36 13.31 0.70
N GLN A 141 -6.40 14.36 -0.14
CA GLN A 141 -7.54 14.64 -1.04
C GLN A 141 -7.15 14.57 -2.52
N GLY A 142 -8.15 14.35 -3.39
CA GLY A 142 -8.03 14.43 -4.85
C GLY A 142 -8.11 13.10 -5.60
N SER A 143 -7.99 11.96 -4.90
CA SER A 143 -8.25 10.64 -5.52
C SER A 143 -9.75 10.39 -5.68
N LEU A 144 -10.15 9.82 -6.82
CA LEU A 144 -11.55 9.43 -7.08
C LEU A 144 -11.89 8.03 -6.56
N GLY A 145 -10.89 7.18 -6.30
CA GLY A 145 -11.09 5.78 -5.89
C GLY A 145 -11.77 4.87 -6.92
N SER A 146 -12.15 5.37 -8.11
CA SER A 146 -12.91 4.64 -9.13
C SER A 146 -12.06 3.76 -10.04
N SER A 147 -10.81 4.16 -10.31
CA SER A 147 -9.83 3.41 -11.13
C SER A 147 -8.53 3.12 -10.37
N GLY A 148 -8.56 3.23 -9.05
CA GLY A 148 -7.40 3.13 -8.16
C GLY A 148 -7.00 4.46 -7.53
N ASP A 149 -5.98 4.41 -6.67
CA ASP A 149 -5.49 5.54 -5.88
C ASP A 149 -4.41 6.35 -6.63
N LEU A 150 -4.70 6.75 -7.87
CA LEU A 150 -3.73 7.32 -8.81
C LEU A 150 -2.96 8.51 -8.22
N GLY A 151 -3.66 9.44 -7.58
CA GLY A 151 -3.07 10.64 -7.00
C GLY A 151 -2.09 10.34 -5.85
N PRO A 152 -2.57 9.70 -4.76
CA PRO A 152 -1.74 9.29 -3.64
C PRO A 152 -0.54 8.41 -4.04
N LEU A 153 -0.76 7.44 -4.94
CA LEU A 153 0.32 6.60 -5.45
C LEU A 153 1.34 7.37 -6.29
N SER A 154 0.90 8.39 -7.03
CA SER A 154 1.82 9.24 -7.79
C SER A 154 2.66 10.12 -6.86
N HIS A 155 2.06 10.72 -5.82
CA HIS A 155 2.79 11.44 -4.77
C HIS A 155 3.82 10.56 -4.06
N MET A 156 3.46 9.32 -3.73
CA MET A 156 4.40 8.32 -3.20
C MET A 156 5.53 8.02 -4.19
N ALA A 157 5.21 7.87 -5.48
CA ALA A 157 6.17 7.56 -6.53
C ALA A 157 7.12 8.70 -6.88
N LEU A 158 6.75 9.97 -6.65
CA LEU A 158 7.66 11.10 -6.85
C LEU A 158 8.97 10.93 -6.07
N VAL A 159 8.89 10.41 -4.85
CA VAL A 159 10.03 10.30 -3.92
C VAL A 159 11.10 9.34 -4.42
N PHE A 160 10.71 8.18 -4.96
CA PHE A 160 11.67 7.13 -5.32
C PHE A 160 11.95 7.02 -6.81
N THR A 161 11.29 7.83 -7.64
CA THR A 161 11.46 7.81 -9.10
C THR A 161 12.02 9.12 -9.60
N THR A 162 12.80 9.04 -10.67
CA THR A 162 13.43 10.20 -11.30
C THR A 162 13.47 10.03 -12.82
N ASP A 163 14.03 11.01 -13.51
CA ASP A 163 14.36 10.98 -14.93
C ASP A 163 15.81 11.44 -15.16
N GLN A 164 16.15 11.78 -16.41
CA GLN A 164 17.51 12.19 -16.78
C GLN A 164 17.89 13.56 -16.23
N ASP A 165 16.92 14.43 -15.96
CA ASP A 165 17.16 15.78 -15.47
C ASP A 165 17.31 15.80 -13.94
N ASP A 166 16.71 14.82 -13.24
CA ASP A 166 16.80 14.59 -11.79
C ASP A 166 16.56 15.87 -10.96
N ARG A 167 15.50 16.59 -11.33
CA ARG A 167 15.13 17.89 -10.77
C ARG A 167 14.62 17.75 -9.34
N GLU A 168 15.03 18.68 -8.48
CA GLU A 168 14.68 18.68 -7.07
C GLU A 168 13.18 18.91 -6.86
N GLU A 169 12.61 19.83 -7.65
CA GLU A 169 11.19 20.22 -7.61
C GLU A 169 10.23 19.08 -7.96
N ASP A 170 10.70 18.09 -8.71
CA ASP A 170 9.92 16.93 -9.15
C ASP A 170 10.05 15.74 -8.19
N SER A 171 10.85 15.85 -7.12
CA SER A 171 11.12 14.75 -6.19
C SER A 171 10.06 14.58 -5.09
N GLY A 172 9.09 15.49 -5.00
CA GLY A 172 8.12 15.50 -3.91
C GLY A 172 8.77 15.73 -2.54
N ARG A 173 8.12 15.28 -1.47
CA ARG A 173 8.61 15.42 -0.09
C ARG A 173 8.51 14.11 0.66
N ALA A 174 9.38 13.91 1.63
CA ALA A 174 9.36 12.74 2.50
C ALA A 174 9.84 13.11 3.92
N THR A 175 9.31 12.41 4.92
CA THR A 175 9.89 12.40 6.26
C THR A 175 11.00 11.35 6.30
N TYR A 176 12.15 11.70 6.86
CA TYR A 176 13.24 10.77 7.19
C TYR A 176 13.89 11.21 8.50
N GLN A 177 14.03 10.29 9.46
CA GLN A 177 14.56 10.59 10.80
C GLN A 177 13.85 11.79 11.48
N SER A 178 12.52 11.85 11.36
CA SER A 178 11.67 12.94 11.87
C SER A 178 11.91 14.33 11.24
N GLU A 179 12.70 14.41 10.17
CA GLU A 179 12.89 15.63 9.39
C GLU A 179 12.07 15.59 8.10
N LEU A 180 11.42 16.70 7.78
CA LEU A 180 10.72 16.89 6.51
C LEU A 180 11.68 17.40 5.43
N LEU A 181 11.93 16.58 4.42
CA LEU A 181 12.91 16.83 3.37
C LEU A 181 12.25 16.80 1.99
N THR A 182 13.00 17.22 0.98
CA THR A 182 12.70 16.85 -0.41
C THR A 182 12.87 15.34 -0.58
N GLY A 183 12.14 14.74 -1.52
CA GLY A 183 12.24 13.28 -1.73
C GLY A 183 13.66 12.86 -2.10
N LYS A 184 14.34 13.65 -2.93
CA LYS A 184 15.73 13.40 -3.36
C LYS A 184 16.71 13.42 -2.19
N GLU A 185 16.62 14.42 -1.31
CA GLU A 185 17.49 14.50 -0.13
C GLU A 185 17.22 13.37 0.86
N ALA A 186 15.95 13.00 1.08
CA ALA A 186 15.60 11.87 1.95
C ALA A 186 16.19 10.54 1.43
N MET A 187 16.02 10.26 0.14
CA MET A 187 16.58 9.07 -0.52
C MET A 187 18.11 9.04 -0.45
N ARG A 188 18.76 10.19 -0.70
CA ARG A 188 20.22 10.35 -0.60
C ARG A 188 20.73 10.10 0.82
N LYS A 189 20.12 10.72 1.83
CA LYS A 189 20.50 10.51 3.25
C LYS A 189 20.30 9.05 3.70
N ALA A 190 19.25 8.38 3.20
CA ALA A 190 19.02 6.96 3.46
C ALA A 190 19.92 6.02 2.64
N GLY A 191 20.70 6.53 1.69
CA GLY A 191 21.52 5.73 0.78
C GLY A 191 20.68 4.80 -0.08
N ILE A 192 19.51 5.27 -0.54
CA ILE A 192 18.64 4.55 -1.48
C ILE A 192 18.71 5.25 -2.84
N PRO A 193 19.10 4.55 -3.92
CA PRO A 193 19.14 5.16 -5.25
C PRO A 193 17.73 5.38 -5.82
N SER A 194 17.50 6.55 -6.40
CA SER A 194 16.28 6.83 -7.17
C SER A 194 16.25 6.03 -8.47
N ILE A 195 15.04 5.70 -8.95
CA ILE A 195 14.85 4.83 -10.12
C ILE A 195 14.35 5.62 -11.32
N ILE A 196 15.03 5.50 -12.46
CA ILE A 196 14.45 5.86 -13.76
C ILE A 196 13.53 4.71 -14.20
N LEU A 197 12.23 4.97 -14.27
CA LEU A 197 11.21 3.99 -14.62
C LEU A 197 11.32 3.56 -16.09
N GLY A 198 11.10 2.28 -16.35
CA GLY A 198 11.04 1.70 -17.69
C GLY A 198 9.62 1.64 -18.26
N PRO A 199 9.43 0.90 -19.37
CA PRO A 199 8.11 0.67 -19.95
C PRO A 199 7.15 0.03 -18.94
N LYS A 200 5.90 0.50 -18.90
CA LYS A 200 4.81 0.06 -17.99
C LYS A 200 5.03 0.38 -16.51
N GLU A 201 6.25 0.66 -16.06
CA GLU A 201 6.55 0.79 -14.63
C GLU A 201 5.85 2.00 -14.00
N GLY A 202 5.68 3.12 -14.72
CA GLY A 202 4.89 4.27 -14.23
C GLY A 202 3.46 3.87 -13.88
N LEU A 203 2.80 3.15 -14.79
CA LEU A 203 1.44 2.66 -14.56
C LEU A 203 1.43 1.60 -13.45
N ALA A 204 2.44 0.75 -13.42
CA ALA A 204 2.58 -0.28 -12.40
C ALA A 204 2.92 0.28 -11.01
N VAL A 205 3.39 1.51 -10.84
CA VAL A 205 3.53 2.09 -9.49
C VAL A 205 2.30 2.92 -9.12
N ASN A 206 1.65 3.57 -10.10
CA ASN A 206 0.55 4.49 -9.83
C ASN A 206 -0.86 3.88 -9.83
N ASN A 207 -1.05 2.66 -10.33
CA ASN A 207 -2.40 2.10 -10.53
C ASN A 207 -2.75 0.96 -9.57
N GLY A 208 -3.78 1.18 -8.74
CA GLY A 208 -4.44 0.17 -7.90
C GLY A 208 -5.06 0.77 -6.64
N ALA A 209 -5.94 0.02 -5.96
CA ALA A 209 -6.60 0.45 -4.71
C ALA A 209 -5.70 0.26 -3.46
N THR A 210 -4.47 0.78 -3.54
CA THR A 210 -3.40 0.54 -2.55
C THR A 210 -3.62 1.32 -1.26
N PHE A 211 -3.85 2.63 -1.36
CA PHE A 211 -4.11 3.49 -0.20
C PHE A 211 -5.47 3.17 0.41
N SER A 212 -6.47 2.89 -0.42
CA SER A 212 -7.78 2.43 0.03
C SER A 212 -7.67 1.14 0.86
N ALA A 213 -6.90 0.14 0.37
CA ALA A 213 -6.66 -1.10 1.12
C ALA A 213 -5.83 -0.87 2.39
N ALA A 214 -4.85 0.02 2.38
CA ALA A 214 -4.04 0.38 3.55
C ALA A 214 -4.88 1.02 4.66
N ILE A 215 -5.73 2.00 4.31
CA ILE A 215 -6.66 2.64 5.24
C ILE A 215 -7.62 1.60 5.80
N ALA A 216 -8.23 0.77 4.94
CA ALA A 216 -9.15 -0.28 5.38
C ALA A 216 -8.47 -1.27 6.33
N ALA A 217 -7.22 -1.66 6.06
CA ALA A 217 -6.48 -2.58 6.93
C ALA A 217 -6.27 -2.00 8.34
N ILE A 218 -5.83 -0.75 8.43
CA ILE A 218 -5.63 -0.06 9.70
C ILE A 218 -6.95 0.13 10.44
N VAL A 219 -7.99 0.60 9.74
CA VAL A 219 -9.32 0.82 10.34
C VAL A 219 -9.94 -0.48 10.85
N LEU A 220 -9.82 -1.58 10.11
CA LEU A 220 -10.33 -2.88 10.55
C LEU A 220 -9.60 -3.39 11.79
N TRP A 221 -8.27 -3.24 11.83
CA TRP A 221 -7.47 -3.60 13.01
C TRP A 221 -7.92 -2.82 14.25
N ASP A 222 -8.07 -1.51 14.13
CA ASP A 222 -8.50 -0.67 15.24
C ASP A 222 -9.96 -0.92 15.66
N ALA A 223 -10.83 -1.21 14.68
CA ALA A 223 -12.23 -1.53 14.94
C ALA A 223 -12.39 -2.82 15.75
N GLU A 224 -11.57 -3.85 15.51
CA GLU A 224 -11.57 -5.07 16.31
C GLU A 224 -11.21 -4.79 17.78
N TYR A 225 -10.19 -3.96 18.01
CA TYR A 225 -9.83 -3.53 19.37
C TYR A 225 -10.94 -2.72 20.04
N ILE A 226 -11.54 -1.75 19.32
CA ILE A 226 -12.63 -0.94 19.85
C ILE A 226 -13.86 -1.81 20.19
N LEU A 227 -14.16 -2.82 19.38
CA LEU A 227 -15.27 -3.74 19.65
C LEU A 227 -15.04 -4.54 20.93
N ASP A 228 -13.84 -5.08 21.14
CA ASP A 228 -13.48 -5.79 22.37
C ASP A 228 -13.59 -4.89 23.61
N VAL A 229 -13.13 -3.64 23.52
CA VAL A 229 -13.29 -2.66 24.61
C VAL A 229 -14.77 -2.33 24.86
N ALA A 230 -15.57 -2.19 23.79
CA ALA A 230 -16.98 -1.89 23.90
C ALA A 230 -17.77 -3.03 24.57
N GLU A 231 -17.44 -4.30 24.26
CA GLU A 231 -18.05 -5.47 24.89
C GLU A 231 -17.74 -5.54 26.40
N LYS A 232 -16.50 -5.21 26.80
CA LYS A 232 -16.11 -5.14 28.21
C LYS A 232 -16.81 -4.00 28.96
N ALA A 233 -16.88 -2.82 28.34
CA ALA A 233 -17.60 -1.68 28.91
C ALA A 233 -19.10 -1.95 29.06
N LEU A 234 -19.70 -2.63 28.08
CA LEU A 234 -21.10 -3.09 28.14
C LEU A 234 -21.29 -4.06 29.31
N SER A 235 -20.41 -5.04 29.46
CA SER A 235 -20.48 -6.04 30.53
C SER A 235 -20.44 -5.39 31.92
N LEU A 236 -19.49 -4.48 32.16
CA LEU A 236 -19.41 -3.69 33.40
C LEU A 236 -20.68 -2.86 33.66
N SER A 237 -21.24 -2.26 32.60
CA SER A 237 -22.46 -1.46 32.71
C SER A 237 -23.67 -2.32 33.05
N LEU A 238 -23.75 -3.55 32.50
CA LEU A 238 -24.80 -4.51 32.82
C LEU A 238 -24.74 -4.92 34.29
N GLU A 239 -23.56 -5.23 34.81
CA GLU A 239 -23.40 -5.56 36.23
C GLU A 239 -23.84 -4.39 37.13
N ALA A 240 -23.34 -3.18 36.85
CA ALA A 240 -23.63 -1.98 37.66
C ALA A 240 -25.13 -1.64 37.68
N MET A 241 -25.85 -1.90 36.60
CA MET A 241 -27.28 -1.60 36.48
C MET A 241 -28.20 -2.78 36.80
N LEU A 242 -27.66 -3.93 37.26
CA LEU A 242 -28.43 -5.17 37.45
C LEU A 242 -29.19 -5.58 36.17
N GLY A 243 -28.48 -5.53 35.03
CA GLY A 243 -29.01 -5.81 33.71
C GLY A 243 -29.55 -7.24 33.54
N CYS A 244 -30.51 -7.39 32.64
CA CYS A 244 -31.17 -8.68 32.38
C CYS A 244 -30.28 -9.62 31.54
N ILE A 245 -29.54 -10.51 32.21
CA ILE A 245 -28.61 -11.45 31.55
C ILE A 245 -29.29 -12.44 30.61
N SER A 246 -30.58 -12.76 30.81
CA SER A 246 -31.31 -13.68 29.92
C SER A 246 -31.49 -13.12 28.51
N ALA A 247 -31.33 -11.81 28.32
CA ALA A 247 -31.31 -11.20 26.99
C ALA A 247 -30.11 -11.68 26.14
N PHE A 248 -29.07 -12.21 26.78
CA PHE A 248 -27.87 -12.74 26.14
C PHE A 248 -27.89 -14.26 26.02
N ASP A 249 -29.03 -14.95 26.22
CA ASP A 249 -29.11 -16.42 26.06
C ASP A 249 -28.79 -16.85 24.62
N ALA A 250 -27.84 -17.79 24.46
CA ALA A 250 -27.35 -18.24 23.17
C ALA A 250 -28.48 -18.66 22.21
N ARG A 251 -29.55 -19.27 22.73
CA ARG A 251 -30.69 -19.74 21.93
C ARG A 251 -31.40 -18.60 21.22
N LEU A 252 -31.51 -17.43 21.85
CA LEU A 252 -32.13 -16.23 21.26
C LEU A 252 -31.32 -15.73 20.06
N HIS A 253 -29.99 -15.71 20.20
CA HIS A 253 -29.09 -15.24 19.15
C HIS A 253 -28.98 -16.24 18.00
N HIS A 254 -28.89 -17.54 18.31
CA HIS A 254 -28.91 -18.60 17.31
C HIS A 254 -30.22 -18.65 16.53
N ALA A 255 -31.37 -18.42 17.16
CA ALA A 255 -32.65 -18.34 16.48
C ALA A 255 -32.71 -17.20 15.44
N ARG A 256 -32.00 -16.09 15.67
CA ARG A 256 -31.86 -14.99 14.70
C ARG A 256 -30.82 -15.25 13.60
N GLY A 257 -29.81 -16.07 13.88
CA GLY A 257 -28.82 -16.52 12.90
C GLY A 257 -27.79 -15.46 12.46
N GLN A 258 -27.71 -14.30 13.13
CA GLN A 258 -26.76 -13.24 12.77
C GLN A 258 -25.40 -13.48 13.43
N VAL A 259 -24.37 -13.79 12.63
CA VAL A 259 -23.04 -14.22 13.11
C VAL A 259 -22.41 -13.20 14.07
N GLY A 260 -22.42 -11.91 13.72
CA GLY A 260 -21.89 -10.86 14.59
C GLY A 260 -22.64 -10.74 15.91
N GLN A 261 -23.98 -10.81 15.88
CA GLN A 261 -24.80 -10.72 17.09
C GLN A 261 -24.54 -11.90 18.04
N ILE A 262 -24.38 -13.11 17.48
CA ILE A 262 -24.05 -14.31 18.27
C ILE A 262 -22.70 -14.14 18.95
N LYS A 263 -21.67 -13.73 18.19
CA LYS A 263 -20.31 -13.54 18.73
C LYS A 263 -20.27 -12.52 19.86
N VAL A 264 -20.88 -11.34 19.66
CA VAL A 264 -20.95 -10.30 20.70
C VAL A 264 -21.67 -10.82 21.95
N ALA A 265 -22.77 -11.53 21.78
CA ALA A 265 -23.53 -12.05 22.92
C ALA A 265 -22.79 -13.11 23.72
N ASP A 266 -22.05 -13.99 23.04
CA ASP A 266 -21.22 -14.99 23.70
C ASP A 266 -20.05 -14.35 24.45
N ASN A 267 -19.40 -13.33 23.86
CA ASN A 267 -18.33 -12.59 24.51
C ASN A 267 -18.81 -11.86 25.78
N VAL A 268 -19.93 -11.14 25.70
CA VAL A 268 -20.51 -10.46 26.87
C VAL A 268 -20.90 -11.46 27.95
N ARG A 269 -21.51 -12.59 27.59
CA ARG A 269 -21.88 -13.65 28.55
C ARG A 269 -20.67 -14.29 29.24
N ALA A 270 -19.51 -14.32 28.58
CA ALA A 270 -18.29 -14.85 29.18
C ALA A 270 -17.67 -13.88 30.22
N LEU A 271 -18.09 -12.61 30.22
CA LEU A 271 -17.58 -11.56 31.11
C LEU A 271 -18.46 -11.29 32.33
N ILE A 272 -19.73 -11.74 32.33
CA ILE A 272 -20.74 -11.51 33.39
C ILE A 272 -21.27 -12.80 34.01
#